data_AF-A0A1Q3WXR3-F1
#
_entry.id   AF-A0A1Q3WXR3-F1
#
_cell.length_a   1.000
_cell.length_b   1.000
_cell.length_c   1.000
_cell.angle_alpha   90.00
_cell.angle_beta   90.00
_cell.angle_gamma   90.00
#
_symmetry.space_group_name_H-M   'P 1'
#
loop_
_entity.id
_entity.type
_entity.pdbx_description
1 polymer ?
#
loop_
_entity_poly.entity_id
_entity_poly.type
_entity_poly.pdbx_seq_one_letter_code
_entity_poly.pdbx_strand_id
1 'polypeptide(L)' 'MSEKTGVKTQAKFCKQDFLTMYDGVSIEVFESWIEEIKQEIGWKAKGKQVFPPRVARRIIEHIGQPISLKVLNQ' A
#
# COMPACT_ATOMS: atom_id res chain seq x y z
N MET A 1 -3.15 0.65 -36.10
CA MET A 1 -2.64 1.16 -34.82
C MET A 1 -3.32 0.38 -33.72
N SER A 2 -2.66 -0.60 -33.12
CA SER A 2 -3.25 -1.44 -32.08
C SER A 2 -2.99 -0.79 -30.73
N GLU A 3 -4.01 -0.11 -30.21
CA GLU A 3 -4.07 0.31 -28.81
C GLU A 3 -4.01 -0.94 -27.95
N LYS A 4 -2.79 -1.26 -27.48
CA LYS A 4 -2.61 -2.17 -26.36
C LYS A 4 -3.18 -1.44 -25.15
N THR A 5 -4.47 -1.62 -24.88
CA THR A 5 -5.08 -1.41 -23.57
C THR A 5 -4.29 -2.27 -22.59
N GLY A 6 -3.23 -1.67 -22.05
CA GLY A 6 -2.44 -2.22 -20.98
C GLY A 6 -3.33 -2.26 -19.76
N VAL A 7 -4.11 -3.33 -19.63
CA VAL A 7 -4.73 -3.68 -18.36
C VAL A 7 -3.56 -3.84 -17.40
N LYS A 8 -3.28 -2.79 -16.61
CA LYS A 8 -2.30 -2.83 -15.52
C LYS A 8 -2.91 -3.68 -14.40
N THR A 9 -3.03 -4.99 -14.61
CA THR A 9 -3.62 -5.97 -13.66
C THR A 9 -2.72 -6.26 -12.46
N GLN A 10 -1.86 -5.32 -12.07
CA GLN A 10 -1.11 -5.41 -10.82
C GLN A 10 -0.72 -4.00 -10.36
N ALA A 11 -1.65 -3.29 -9.72
CA ALA A 11 -1.27 -2.15 -8.87
C ALA A 11 -0.37 -2.70 -7.76
N LYS A 12 0.95 -2.57 -7.93
CA LYS A 12 1.93 -2.92 -6.90
C LYS A 12 2.12 -1.66 -6.07
N PHE A 13 1.86 -1.77 -4.78
CA PHE A 13 1.99 -0.66 -3.84
C PHE A 13 3.39 -0.69 -3.25
N CYS A 14 4.10 0.43 -3.28
CA CYS A 14 5.32 0.59 -2.52
C CYS A 14 5.02 1.23 -1.16
N LYS A 15 6.00 1.23 -0.26
CA LYS A 15 5.86 1.87 1.06
C LYS A 15 5.37 3.32 0.95
N GLN A 16 5.88 4.08 0.00
CA GLN A 16 5.55 5.48 -0.20
C GLN A 16 4.08 5.69 -0.61
N ASP A 17 3.49 4.75 -1.35
CA ASP A 17 2.06 4.81 -1.68
C ASP A 17 1.21 4.73 -0.41
N PHE A 18 1.57 3.84 0.53
CA PHE A 18 0.87 3.75 1.80
C PHE A 18 1.02 5.02 2.63
N LEU A 19 2.25 5.55 2.77
CA LEU A 19 2.45 6.80 3.52
C LEU A 19 1.60 7.94 2.92
N THR A 20 1.53 8.02 1.60
CA THR A 20 0.72 9.03 0.88
C THR A 20 -0.78 8.83 1.11
N MET A 21 -1.26 7.58 1.14
CA MET A 21 -2.69 7.28 1.40
C MET A 21 -3.16 7.75 2.79
N TYR A 22 -2.28 7.69 3.79
CA TYR A 22 -2.56 8.11 5.16
C TYR A 22 -2.02 9.52 5.46
N ASP A 23 -2.23 10.45 4.54
CA ASP A 23 -1.90 11.88 4.73
C ASP A 23 -0.40 12.18 4.89
N GLY A 24 0.46 11.39 4.22
CA GLY A 24 1.91 11.64 4.21
C GLY A 24 2.59 11.33 5.55
N VAL A 25 2.04 10.43 6.36
CA VAL A 25 2.61 10.03 7.65
C VAL A 25 4.04 9.51 7.54
N SER A 26 4.83 9.74 8.59
CA SER A 26 6.19 9.20 8.70
C SER A 26 6.18 7.67 8.71
N ILE A 27 7.24 7.07 8.15
CA ILE A 27 7.38 5.61 8.11
C ILE A 27 7.34 4.97 9.50
N GLU A 28 7.90 5.62 10.52
CA GLU A 28 7.91 5.12 11.90
C GLU A 28 6.51 5.02 12.50
N VAL A 29 5.68 6.03 12.24
CA VAL A 29 4.27 6.05 12.67
C VAL A 29 3.49 4.97 11.95
N PHE A 30 3.66 4.86 10.63
CA PHE A 30 3.04 3.81 9.85
C PHE A 30 3.45 2.41 10.32
N GLU A 31 4.75 2.21 10.58
CA GLU A 31 5.29 0.95 11.10
C GLU A 31 4.73 0.59 12.48
N SER A 32 4.39 1.58 13.32
CA SER A 32 3.72 1.32 14.60
C SER A 32 2.30 0.78 14.39
N TRP A 33 1.57 1.25 13.36
CA TRP A 33 0.21 0.79 13.06
C TRP A 33 0.14 -0.62 12.49
N ILE A 34 1.17 -1.06 11.76
CA ILE A 34 1.21 -2.40 11.16
C ILE A 34 1.99 -3.41 11.99
N GLU A 35 2.45 -3.04 13.19
CA GLU A 35 3.38 -3.84 13.98
C GLU A 35 2.91 -5.28 14.17
N GLU A 36 1.62 -5.47 14.47
CA GLU A 36 1.01 -6.77 14.70
C GLU A 36 0.96 -7.65 13.43
N ILE A 37 0.90 -7.03 12.25
CA ILE A 37 0.80 -7.73 10.96
C ILE A 37 2.11 -7.76 10.17
N LYS A 38 3.19 -7.11 10.65
CA LYS A 38 4.49 -6.99 9.94
C LYS A 38 5.00 -8.33 9.40
N GLN A 39 4.93 -9.38 10.22
CA GLN A 39 5.37 -10.72 9.84
C GLN A 39 4.45 -11.34 8.77
N GLU A 40 3.12 -11.19 8.92
CA GLU A 40 2.11 -11.72 8.01
C GLU A 40 2.24 -11.11 6.60
N ILE A 41 2.46 -9.80 6.53
CA ILE A 41 2.59 -9.06 5.25
C ILE A 41 4.02 -9.10 4.69
N GLY A 42 4.95 -9.72 5.40
CA GLY A 42 6.37 -9.80 5.03
C GLY A 42 7.06 -8.44 4.97
N TRP A 43 6.70 -7.51 5.85
CA TRP A 43 7.26 -6.16 5.89
C TRP A 43 8.76 -6.18 6.22
N LYS A 44 9.58 -5.58 5.36
CA LYS A 44 11.02 -5.40 5.59
C LYS A 44 11.29 -3.96 5.98
N ALA A 45 11.90 -3.72 7.14
CA ALA A 45 12.21 -2.37 7.62
C ALA A 45 13.09 -1.57 6.62
N LYS A 46 14.05 -2.24 5.98
CA LYS A 46 15.01 -1.61 5.05
C LYS A 46 14.81 -2.06 3.61
N GLY A 47 15.10 -1.16 2.69
CA GLY A 47 15.12 -1.42 1.25
C GLY A 47 13.80 -1.11 0.53
N LYS A 48 13.85 -1.23 -0.80
CA LYS A 48 12.67 -1.08 -1.66
C LYS A 48 11.83 -2.35 -1.55
N GLN A 49 10.56 -2.20 -1.19
CA GLN A 49 9.59 -3.29 -1.14
C GLN A 49 8.33 -2.90 -1.88
N VAL A 50 7.80 -3.86 -2.64
CA VAL A 50 6.53 -3.75 -3.34
C VAL A 50 5.58 -4.80 -2.80
N PHE A 51 4.33 -4.40 -2.63
CA PHE A 51 3.28 -5.20 -2.06
C PHE A 51 2.22 -5.47 -3.13
N PRO A 52 1.77 -6.72 -3.28
CA PRO A 52 0.66 -7.02 -4.17
C PRO A 52 -0.65 -6.46 -3.59
N PRO A 53 -1.69 -6.26 -4.43
CA PRO A 53 -2.98 -5.71 -4.00
C PRO A 53 -3.61 -6.42 -2.79
N ARG A 54 -3.44 -7.75 -2.68
CA ARG A 54 -3.95 -8.54 -1.56
C ARG A 54 -3.32 -8.13 -0.22
N VAL A 55 -2.01 -7.86 -0.22
CA VAL A 55 -1.30 -7.42 0.98
C VAL A 55 -1.65 -5.97 1.30
N ALA A 56 -1.76 -5.10 0.28
CA ALA A 56 -2.21 -3.73 0.47
C ALA A 56 -3.61 -3.67 1.10
N ARG A 57 -4.53 -4.51 0.62
CA ARG A 57 -5.86 -4.65 1.22
C ARG A 57 -5.78 -5.07 2.68
N ARG A 58 -4.96 -6.07 3.02
CA ARG A 58 -4.78 -6.53 4.40
C ARG A 58 -4.27 -5.43 5.33
N ILE A 59 -3.31 -4.64 4.85
CA ILE A 59 -2.78 -3.47 5.55
C ILE A 59 -3.90 -2.45 5.81
N ILE A 60 -4.69 -2.12 4.77
CA ILE A 60 -5.82 -1.19 4.90
C ILE A 60 -6.91 -1.72 5.84
N GLU A 61 -7.22 -3.00 5.77
CA GLU A 61 -8.19 -3.64 6.67
C GLU A 61 -7.73 -3.61 8.14
N HIS A 62 -6.42 -3.67 8.40
CA HIS A 62 -5.86 -3.61 9.75
C HIS A 62 -5.76 -2.18 10.32
N ILE A 63 -5.25 -1.23 9.53
CA ILE A 63 -5.07 0.17 9.97
C ILE A 63 -6.42 0.91 9.99
N GLY A 64 -7.33 0.57 9.07
CA GLY A 64 -8.56 1.31 8.80
C GLY A 64 -8.53 1.97 7.43
N GLN A 65 -9.70 2.41 6.95
CA GLN A 65 -9.80 3.05 5.63
C GLN A 65 -8.91 4.31 5.57
N PRO A 66 -8.09 4.49 4.52
CA PRO A 66 -7.25 5.65 4.40
C PRO A 66 -8.09 6.93 4.27
N ILE A 67 -7.65 7.99 4.96
CA ILE A 67 -8.31 9.31 4.99
C ILE A 67 -8.38 9.90 3.58
N SER A 68 -7.42 9.58 2.71
CA SER A 68 -7.38 10.01 1.32
C SER A 68 -7.91 8.95 0.36
N LEU A 69 -9.19 8.59 0.51
CA LEU A 69 -9.94 7.74 -0.42
C LEU A 69 -10.32 8.49 -1.72
N LYS A 70 -9.41 9.30 -2.29
CA LYS A 70 -9.61 9.95 -3.61
C LYS A 70 -9.07 9.14 -4.79
N VAL A 71 -8.40 8.00 -4.57
CA VAL A 71 -7.63 7.33 -5.62
C VAL A 71 -7.89 5.83 -5.68
N LEU A 72 -9.14 5.40 -5.86
CA LEU A 72 -9.44 4.03 -6.32
C LEU A 72 -10.60 3.93 -7.32
N ASN A 73 -11.08 5.07 -7.86
CA ASN A 73 -12.22 5.08 -8.78
C ASN A 73 -12.02 6.05 -9.97
N GLN A 74 -10.91 5.91 -10.69
CA GLN A 74 -10.74 6.44 -12.05
C GLN A 74 -10.23 5.35 -12.99
#